data_AF-A0A317H0I7-F1
#
_entry.id   AF-A0A317H0I7-F1
#
_cell.length_a   1.000
_cell.length_b   1.000
_cell.length_c   1.000
_cell.angle_alpha   90.00
_cell.angle_beta   90.00
_cell.angle_gamma   90.00
#
_symmetry.space_group_name_H-M   'P 1'
#
loop_
_entity.id
_entity.type
_entity.pdbx_description
1 polymer ?
#
loop_
_entity_poly.entity_id
_entity_poly.type
_entity_poly.pdbx_seq_one_letter_code
_entity_poly.pdbx_strand_id
1 'polypeptide(L)'
;MKNIQIENTQKTSKGRLVAYWILTIFLAFESVLAAMWDFNWLNKGYARDLMEHLGYPSYFLIIKGVGSLLAALVFLLPGLRLLKEWAYFGTFLIYISAIASHLAVGDGLLEIIAPFIFLCVAIASWALRPASRRFSLAIS
;
A
#
# COMPACT_ATOMS: atom_id res chain seq x y z
N MET A 1 -7.81 42.11 16.77
CA MET A 1 -8.33 41.44 15.57
C MET A 1 -7.34 40.41 14.99
N LYS A 2 -6.78 39.49 15.82
CA LYS A 2 -5.79 38.47 15.38
C LYS A 2 -6.26 37.01 15.54
N ASN A 3 -7.52 36.79 15.96
CA ASN A 3 -8.00 35.47 16.39
C ASN A 3 -8.93 34.75 15.38
N ILE A 4 -8.98 35.19 14.11
CA ILE A 4 -9.91 34.62 13.11
C ILE A 4 -9.19 33.73 12.08
N GLN A 5 -7.85 33.65 12.11
CA GLN A 5 -7.06 32.90 11.12
C GLN A 5 -6.55 31.53 11.60
N ILE A 6 -6.84 31.11 12.84
CA ILE A 6 -6.37 29.82 13.39
C ILE A 6 -7.57 28.92 13.67
N GLU A 7 -8.14 28.36 12.62
CA GLU A 7 -8.69 26.98 12.54
C GLU A 7 -9.55 26.87 11.29
N ASN A 8 -8.91 26.93 10.13
CA ASN A 8 -9.43 26.23 8.97
C ASN A 8 -9.27 24.71 9.22
N THR A 9 -10.06 24.15 10.13
CA THR A 9 -10.30 22.71 10.17
C THR A 9 -11.05 22.38 8.88
N GLN A 10 -10.29 22.05 7.83
CA GLN A 10 -10.82 21.55 6.57
C GLN A 10 -11.62 20.27 6.87
N LYS A 11 -12.92 20.46 7.10
CA LYS A 11 -13.87 19.38 7.44
C LYS A 11 -13.92 18.44 6.26
N THR A 12 -13.31 17.27 6.39
CA THR A 12 -13.35 16.26 5.32
C THR A 12 -14.79 15.90 5.01
N SER A 13 -15.16 15.96 3.73
CA SER A 13 -16.50 15.57 3.31
C SER A 13 -16.78 14.10 3.64
N LYS A 14 -18.03 13.77 3.97
CA LYS A 14 -18.44 12.39 4.28
C LYS A 14 -18.09 11.44 3.13
N GLY A 15 -18.30 11.87 1.88
CA GLY A 15 -17.95 11.08 0.69
C GLY A 15 -16.46 10.77 0.58
N ARG A 16 -15.59 11.76 0.81
CA ARG A 16 -14.12 11.55 0.83
C ARG A 16 -13.71 10.55 1.90
N LEU A 17 -14.32 10.63 3.09
CA LEU A 17 -14.03 9.73 4.19
C LEU A 17 -14.49 8.29 3.87
N VAL A 18 -15.67 8.12 3.28
CA VAL A 18 -16.18 6.81 2.85
C VAL A 18 -15.26 6.21 1.78
N ALA A 19 -14.92 6.97 0.73
CA ALA A 19 -14.02 6.52 -0.33
C ALA A 19 -12.64 6.12 0.22
N TYR A 20 -12.07 6.93 1.13
CA TYR A 20 -10.83 6.61 1.82
C TYR A 20 -10.91 5.25 2.55
N TRP A 21 -11.98 5.02 3.32
CA TRP A 21 -12.11 3.77 4.08
C TRP A 21 -12.35 2.56 3.18
N ILE A 22 -13.12 2.70 2.09
CA ILE A 22 -13.29 1.63 1.10
C ILE A 22 -11.92 1.22 0.54
N LEU A 23 -11.12 2.17 0.07
CA LEU A 23 -9.80 1.88 -0.48
C LEU A 23 -8.82 1.36 0.58
N THR A 24 -8.89 1.88 1.81
CA THR A 24 -8.02 1.43 2.91
C THR A 24 -8.34 -0.01 3.33
N ILE A 25 -9.61 -0.37 3.45
CA ILE A 25 -10.04 -1.73 3.78
C ILE A 25 -9.66 -2.68 2.63
N PHE A 26 -9.85 -2.25 1.39
CA PHE A 26 -9.43 -3.03 0.22
C PHE A 26 -7.91 -3.28 0.23
N LEU A 27 -7.08 -2.26 0.47
CA LEU A 27 -5.63 -2.43 0.59
C LEU A 27 -5.24 -3.36 1.75
N ALA A 28 -5.89 -3.21 2.91
CA ALA A 28 -5.61 -4.09 4.03
C ALA A 28 -5.95 -5.55 3.72
N PHE A 29 -7.08 -5.80 3.05
CA PHE A 29 -7.50 -7.12 2.61
C PHE A 29 -6.54 -7.70 1.58
N GLU A 30 -6.21 -6.94 0.55
CA GLU A 30 -5.24 -7.35 -0.48
C GLU A 30 -3.88 -7.66 0.14
N SER A 31 -3.42 -6.86 1.10
CA SER A 31 -2.11 -7.07 1.73
C SER A 31 -2.06 -8.36 2.55
N VAL A 32 -3.18 -8.78 3.16
CA VAL A 32 -3.29 -10.10 3.77
C VAL A 32 -3.22 -11.20 2.70
N LEU A 33 -3.97 -11.07 1.60
CA LEU A 33 -3.92 -12.05 0.51
C LEU A 33 -2.53 -12.16 -0.12
N ALA A 34 -1.86 -11.03 -0.34
CA ALA A 34 -0.50 -10.97 -0.86
C ALA A 34 0.46 -11.73 0.06
N ALA A 35 0.36 -11.54 1.38
CA ALA A 35 1.18 -12.29 2.33
C ALA A 35 0.90 -13.79 2.31
N MET A 36 -0.38 -14.19 2.27
CA MET A 36 -0.75 -15.62 2.16
C MET A 36 -0.23 -16.25 0.86
N TRP A 37 -0.20 -15.48 -0.22
CA TRP A 37 0.38 -15.90 -1.50
C TRP A 37 1.90 -16.04 -1.39
N ASP A 38 2.59 -15.05 -0.84
CA ASP A 38 4.04 -15.07 -0.69
C ASP A 38 4.53 -16.19 0.25
N PHE A 39 3.76 -16.52 1.30
CA PHE A 39 4.03 -17.67 2.17
C PHE A 39 3.63 -19.02 1.57
N ASN A 40 3.19 -19.04 0.31
CA ASN A 40 2.78 -20.25 -0.42
C ASN A 40 1.59 -20.99 0.23
N TRP A 41 0.72 -20.29 0.95
CA TRP A 41 -0.47 -20.92 1.57
C TRP A 41 -1.59 -21.14 0.55
N LEU A 42 -1.61 -20.37 -0.53
CA LEU A 42 -2.74 -20.33 -1.49
C LEU A 42 -2.38 -20.70 -2.93
N ASN A 43 -1.10 -20.86 -3.28
CA ASN A 43 -0.68 -20.90 -4.70
C ASN A 43 0.20 -22.10 -5.12
N LYS A 44 0.41 -23.08 -4.22
CA LYS A 44 1.08 -24.36 -4.52
C LYS A 44 2.43 -24.23 -5.26
N GLY A 45 3.20 -23.19 -4.98
CA GLY A 45 4.54 -22.97 -5.54
C GLY A 45 4.62 -21.85 -6.56
N TYR A 46 3.49 -21.39 -7.10
CA TYR A 46 3.48 -20.37 -8.17
C TYR A 46 4.23 -19.08 -7.81
N ALA A 47 4.16 -18.62 -6.56
CA ALA A 47 4.92 -17.43 -6.14
C ALA A 47 6.45 -17.63 -6.25
N ARG A 48 6.94 -18.86 -6.00
CA ARG A 48 8.37 -19.17 -6.14
C ARG A 48 8.77 -19.19 -7.60
N ASP A 49 7.98 -19.83 -8.45
CA ASP A 49 8.23 -19.88 -9.89
C ASP A 49 8.25 -18.47 -10.49
N LEU A 50 7.33 -17.61 -10.05
CA LEU A 50 7.31 -16.20 -10.44
C LEU A 50 8.57 -15.44 -9.98
N MET A 51 9.06 -15.67 -8.76
CA MET A 51 10.30 -15.03 -8.31
C MET A 51 11.49 -15.50 -9.13
N GLU A 52 11.57 -16.80 -9.44
CA GLU A 52 12.65 -17.36 -10.26
C GLU A 52 12.63 -16.75 -11.67
N HIS A 53 11.45 -16.65 -12.29
CA HIS A 53 11.25 -15.96 -13.57
C HIS A 53 11.72 -14.50 -13.53
N LEU A 54 11.39 -13.78 -12.45
CA LEU A 54 11.81 -12.39 -12.25
C LEU A 54 13.27 -12.24 -11.80
N GLY A 55 14.01 -13.33 -11.60
CA GLY A 55 15.40 -13.31 -11.12
C GLY A 55 15.56 -12.98 -9.64
N TYR A 56 14.48 -13.04 -8.85
CA TYR A 56 14.51 -12.81 -7.41
C TYR A 56 14.81 -14.09 -6.62
N PRO A 57 15.61 -13.99 -5.55
CA PRO A 57 15.85 -15.12 -4.67
C PRO A 57 14.61 -15.44 -3.83
N SER A 58 14.39 -16.71 -3.51
CA SER A 58 13.17 -17.19 -2.82
C SER A 58 12.94 -16.58 -1.43
N TYR A 59 13.99 -16.15 -0.72
CA TYR A 59 13.84 -15.45 0.56
C TYR A 59 13.12 -14.10 0.43
N PHE A 60 13.12 -13.49 -0.76
CA PHE A 60 12.43 -12.22 -1.02
C PHE A 60 10.93 -12.33 -0.75
N LEU A 61 10.32 -13.48 -1.03
CA LEU A 61 8.91 -13.74 -0.71
C LEU A 61 8.63 -13.64 0.79
N ILE A 62 9.55 -14.13 1.64
CA ILE A 62 9.35 -14.06 3.10
C ILE A 62 9.38 -12.60 3.55
N ILE A 63 10.34 -11.82 3.04
CA ILE A 63 10.47 -10.39 3.37
C ILE A 63 9.23 -9.63 2.89
N LYS A 64 8.82 -9.84 1.64
CA LYS A 64 7.63 -9.23 1.04
C LYS A 64 6.36 -9.61 1.82
N GLY A 65 6.16 -10.89 2.11
CA GLY A 65 4.99 -11.39 2.83
C GLY A 65 4.87 -10.83 4.25
N VAL A 66 5.98 -10.78 5.01
CA VAL A 66 6.00 -10.13 6.33
C VAL A 66 5.69 -8.64 6.20
N GLY A 67 6.29 -7.95 5.22
CA GLY A 67 6.02 -6.55 4.94
C GLY A 67 4.54 -6.27 4.64
N SER A 68 3.91 -7.13 3.83
CA SER A 68 2.48 -7.03 3.51
C SER A 68 1.59 -7.25 4.73
N LEU A 69 1.89 -8.20 5.63
CA LEU A 69 1.14 -8.34 6.89
C LEU A 69 1.27 -7.10 7.78
N LEU A 70 2.47 -6.55 7.90
CA LEU A 70 2.69 -5.32 8.67
C LEU A 70 1.91 -4.14 8.07
N ALA A 71 1.90 -4.01 6.74
CA ALA A 71 1.12 -2.99 6.04
C ALA A 71 -0.38 -3.15 6.32
N ALA A 72 -0.92 -4.37 6.25
CA ALA A 72 -2.33 -4.66 6.56
C ALA A 72 -2.72 -4.21 7.98
N LEU A 73 -1.90 -4.57 8.98
CA LEU A 73 -2.12 -4.16 10.37
C LEU A 73 -2.09 -2.63 10.50
N VAL A 74 -1.09 -1.99 9.89
CA VAL A 74 -0.94 -0.52 9.94
C VAL A 74 -2.09 0.20 9.26
N PHE A 75 -2.64 -0.32 8.16
CA PHE A 75 -3.79 0.29 7.49
C PHE A 75 -5.04 0.29 8.37
N LEU A 76 -5.29 -0.79 9.10
CA LEU A 76 -6.47 -0.95 9.96
C LEU A 76 -6.35 -0.20 11.29
N LEU A 77 -5.16 -0.17 11.90
CA LEU A 77 -4.97 0.41 13.23
C LEU A 77 -5.12 1.95 13.22
N PRO A 78 -5.82 2.55 14.21
CA PRO A 78 -5.89 3.99 14.39
C PRO A 78 -4.59 4.54 15.02
N GLY A 79 -4.33 5.84 14.86
CA GLY A 79 -3.27 6.55 15.59
C GLY A 79 -1.84 6.42 15.05
N LEU A 80 -1.54 5.41 14.21
CA LEU A 80 -0.20 5.14 13.68
C LEU A 80 0.21 6.04 12.51
N ARG A 81 0.24 7.36 12.71
CA ARG A 81 0.41 8.35 11.61
C ARG A 81 1.69 8.15 10.80
N LEU A 82 2.84 7.97 11.45
CA LEU A 82 4.14 7.77 10.78
C LEU A 82 4.21 6.40 10.09
N LEU A 83 3.85 5.34 10.80
CA LEU A 83 3.85 3.98 10.23
C LEU A 83 2.91 3.88 9.04
N LYS A 84 1.77 4.60 9.02
CA LYS A 84 0.90 4.65 7.85
C LYS A 84 1.63 5.21 6.63
N GLU A 85 2.44 6.26 6.76
CA GLU A 85 3.25 6.75 5.64
C GLU A 85 4.23 5.67 5.16
N TRP A 86 4.86 4.95 6.09
CA TRP A 86 5.78 3.86 5.75
C TRP A 86 5.07 2.69 5.06
N ALA A 87 3.86 2.34 5.51
CA ALA A 87 3.05 1.32 4.86
C ALA A 87 2.68 1.74 3.43
N TYR A 88 2.19 2.97 3.22
CA TYR A 88 1.90 3.47 1.87
C TYR A 88 3.14 3.50 0.99
N PHE A 89 4.29 3.96 1.51
CA PHE A 89 5.54 4.01 0.75
C PHE A 89 6.07 2.61 0.41
N GLY A 90 6.03 1.68 1.36
CA GLY A 90 6.41 0.29 1.14
C GLY A 90 5.53 -0.38 0.08
N THR A 91 4.20 -0.25 0.21
CA THR A 91 3.24 -0.76 -0.79
C THR A 91 3.48 -0.14 -2.17
N PHE A 92 3.73 1.17 -2.24
CA PHE A 92 4.06 1.87 -3.49
C PHE A 92 5.33 1.28 -4.14
N LEU A 93 6.40 1.10 -3.36
CA LEU A 93 7.64 0.53 -3.87
C LEU A 93 7.48 -0.91 -4.33
N ILE A 94 6.70 -1.74 -3.63
CA ILE A 94 6.43 -3.12 -4.04
C ILE A 94 5.79 -3.14 -5.43
N TYR A 95 4.73 -2.36 -5.67
CA TYR A 95 4.07 -2.36 -6.97
C TYR A 95 4.92 -1.75 -8.07
N ILE A 96 5.65 -0.66 -7.80
CA ILE A 96 6.60 -0.09 -8.77
C ILE A 96 7.70 -1.09 -9.12
N SER A 97 8.26 -1.79 -8.12
CA SER A 97 9.29 -2.80 -8.34
C SER A 97 8.77 -3.98 -9.16
N ALA A 98 7.53 -4.43 -8.92
CA ALA A 98 6.90 -5.49 -9.70
C ALA A 98 6.75 -5.08 -11.18
N ILE A 99 6.23 -3.88 -11.44
CA ILE A 99 6.11 -3.34 -12.80
C ILE A 99 7.49 -3.26 -13.48
N ALA A 100 8.48 -2.70 -12.79
CA ALA A 100 9.84 -2.58 -13.32
C ALA A 100 10.47 -3.95 -13.60
N SER A 101 10.21 -4.95 -12.76
CA SER A 101 10.74 -6.31 -12.93
C SER A 101 10.15 -7.01 -14.14
N HIS A 102 8.82 -6.96 -14.29
CA HIS A 102 8.14 -7.50 -15.48
C HIS A 102 8.64 -6.83 -16.76
N LEU A 103 8.83 -5.50 -16.76
CA LEU A 103 9.42 -4.79 -17.90
C LEU A 103 10.88 -5.22 -18.16
N ALA A 104 11.67 -5.46 -17.13
CA ALA A 104 13.07 -5.84 -17.26
C ALA A 104 13.27 -7.24 -17.86
N VAL A 105 12.37 -8.19 -17.56
CA VAL A 105 12.41 -9.54 -18.14
C VAL A 105 11.66 -9.64 -19.48
N GLY A 106 11.02 -8.57 -19.92
CA GLY A 106 10.30 -8.50 -21.21
C GLY A 106 8.93 -9.16 -21.19
N ASP A 107 8.28 -9.23 -20.03
CA ASP A 107 6.91 -9.74 -19.91
C ASP A 107 5.91 -8.84 -20.65
N GLY A 108 4.74 -9.42 -20.93
CA GLY A 108 3.64 -8.72 -21.57
C GLY A 108 3.04 -7.61 -20.70
N LEU A 109 2.14 -6.84 -21.32
CA LEU A 109 1.40 -5.80 -20.60
C LEU A 109 0.41 -6.38 -19.58
N LEU A 110 -0.04 -7.63 -19.76
CA LEU A 110 -1.05 -8.23 -18.88
C LEU A 110 -0.53 -8.43 -17.46
N GLU A 111 0.76 -8.75 -17.35
CA GLU A 111 1.51 -8.98 -16.12
C GLU A 111 1.71 -7.67 -15.33
N ILE A 112 1.64 -6.53 -16.02
CA ILE A 112 1.82 -5.18 -15.45
C ILE A 112 0.48 -4.57 -15.00
N ILE A 113 -0.65 -4.97 -15.58
CA ILE A 113 -1.96 -4.38 -15.30
C ILE A 113 -2.32 -4.50 -13.82
N ALA A 114 -2.18 -5.69 -13.24
CA ALA A 114 -2.53 -5.93 -11.85
C ALA A 114 -1.74 -5.04 -10.88
N PRO A 115 -0.38 -5.07 -10.85
CA PRO A 115 0.38 -4.19 -9.95
C PRO A 115 0.14 -2.71 -10.24
N PHE A 116 -0.12 -2.31 -11.48
CA PHE A 116 -0.47 -0.92 -11.82
C PHE A 116 -1.82 -0.48 -11.22
N ILE A 117 -2.85 -1.32 -11.26
CA ILE A 117 -4.15 -1.03 -10.63
C ILE A 117 -3.96 -0.87 -9.11
N PHE A 118 -3.25 -1.80 -8.47
CA PHE A 118 -3.03 -1.73 -7.03
C PHE A 118 -2.21 -0.50 -6.61
N LEU A 119 -1.22 -0.11 -7.42
CA LEU A 119 -0.49 1.14 -7.26
C LEU A 119 -1.42 2.36 -7.30
N CYS A 120 -2.31 2.42 -8.28
CA CYS A 120 -3.29 3.51 -8.39
C CYS A 120 -4.22 3.56 -7.17
N VAL A 121 -4.67 2.40 -6.68
CA VAL A 121 -5.50 2.29 -5.47
C VAL A 121 -4.73 2.75 -4.23
N ALA A 122 -3.46 2.37 -4.08
CA ALA A 122 -2.60 2.81 -2.98
C ALA A 122 -2.43 4.34 -2.97
N ILE A 123 -2.15 4.93 -4.13
CA ILE A 123 -2.01 6.39 -4.29
C ILE A 123 -3.34 7.10 -4.01
N ALA A 124 -4.46 6.59 -4.54
CA ALA A 124 -5.78 7.17 -4.32
C ALA A 124 -6.18 7.13 -2.84
N SER A 125 -5.95 6.00 -2.18
CA SER A 125 -6.18 5.83 -0.74
C SER A 125 -5.36 6.84 0.07
N TRP A 126 -4.06 6.96 -0.23
CA TRP A 126 -3.18 7.93 0.42
C TRP A 126 -3.63 9.38 0.20
N ALA A 127 -3.98 9.75 -1.04
CA ALA A 127 -4.43 11.09 -1.39
C ALA A 127 -5.75 11.48 -0.70
N LEU A 128 -6.69 10.54 -0.59
CA LEU A 128 -7.99 10.76 0.04
C LEU A 128 -7.91 10.82 1.58
N ARG A 129 -6.80 10.36 2.18
CA ARG A 129 -6.60 10.33 3.64
C ARG A 129 -6.86 11.69 4.30
N PRO A 130 -7.76 11.74 5.32
CA PRO A 130 -8.09 12.96 6.06
C PRO A 130 -6.88 13.63 6.71
N ALA A 131 -6.89 14.98 6.77
CA ALA A 131 -5.83 15.77 7.41
C ALA A 131 -5.61 15.40 8.89
N SER A 132 -6.68 15.07 9.64
CA SER A 132 -6.60 14.61 11.03
C SER A 132 -5.83 13.29 11.22
N ARG A 133 -5.64 12.54 10.12
CA ARG A 133 -4.91 11.28 10.08
C ARG A 133 -3.52 11.42 9.47
N ARG A 134 -3.11 12.61 9.01
CA ARG A 134 -1.78 12.91 8.48
C ARG A 134 -0.79 13.19 9.61
N PHE A 135 0.48 12.83 9.40
CA PHE A 135 1.54 13.22 10.32
C PHE A 135 1.78 14.73 10.19
N SER A 136 1.79 15.44 11.30
CA SER A 136 2.14 16.86 11.36
C SER A 136 3.48 16.96 12.09
N LEU A 137 4.53 17.32 11.35
CA LEU A 137 5.76 17.81 11.97
C LEU A 137 5.45 19.22 12.47
N ALA A 138 5.03 19.33 13.73
CA ALA A 138 5.14 20.60 14.42
C ALA A 138 6.64 20.84 14.64
N ILE A 139 7.27 21.58 13.72
CA ILE A 139 8.61 22.11 13.95
C ILE A 139 8.41 23.26 14.94
N SER A 140 8.80 23.03 16.19
CA SER A 140 8.87 24.04 17.26
C SER A 140 10.12 24.89 17.13
#